data_AF-C1A6G4-F1
#
_entry.id   AF-C1A6G4-F1
#
_cell.length_a   1.000
_cell.length_b   1.000
_cell.length_c   1.000
_cell.angle_alpha   90.00
_cell.angle_beta   90.00
_cell.angle_gamma   90.00
#
_symmetry.space_group_name_H-M   'P 1'
#
loop_
_entity.id
_entity.type
_entity.pdbx_description
1 polymer ?
#
loop_
_entity_poly.entity_id
_entity_poly.type
_entity_poly.pdbx_seq_one_letter_code
_entity_poly.pdbx_strand_id
1 'polypeptide(L)'
;MQRDLLDALRCPAPHEESWLVAMVHRADGATLIEADLACPVCGAEYAVTQGEAWFHAAQDRVLSTMPANASTTPLPDVERLAAQLGVMGGLAPVLLAGGYAAVAADYAALTGAPVVAVPTASASAPLAIRAVDVSVLHVGLQLPLGASTLAAAACDVAHLVPDDAARLLASIARAVRAGGRIVAPVSQELPAVLMGTVRTLARDEREWVAEMTAKSSGLVALRRSPPPV
;
A
#
# COMPACT_ATOMS: atom_id res chain seq x y z
N MET A 1 3.61 7.77 -11.46
CA MET A 1 2.60 6.84 -10.90
C MET A 1 1.99 6.12 -12.07
N GLN A 2 1.86 4.79 -12.04
CA GLN A 2 1.23 4.06 -13.14
C GLN A 2 -0.24 4.44 -13.27
N ARG A 3 -0.71 4.70 -14.49
CA ARG A 3 -2.09 5.13 -14.76
C ARG A 3 -3.11 4.09 -14.34
N ASP A 4 -2.79 2.82 -14.52
CA ASP A 4 -3.66 1.69 -14.17
C ASP A 4 -3.93 1.60 -12.66
N LEU A 5 -3.09 2.25 -11.84
CA LEU A 5 -3.33 2.35 -10.40
C LEU A 5 -4.51 3.27 -10.07
N LEU A 6 -4.92 4.19 -10.96
CA LEU A 6 -6.02 5.13 -10.70
C LEU A 6 -7.32 4.42 -10.32
N ASP A 7 -7.65 3.31 -10.99
CA ASP A 7 -8.86 2.55 -10.71
C ASP A 7 -8.79 1.89 -9.32
N ALA A 8 -7.60 1.59 -8.83
CA ALA A 8 -7.44 1.07 -7.48
C ALA A 8 -7.58 2.13 -6.39
N LEU A 9 -7.48 3.42 -6.71
CA LEU A 9 -7.40 4.47 -5.69
C LEU A 9 -8.73 4.70 -4.97
N ARG A 10 -8.64 4.93 -3.66
CA ARG A 10 -9.74 5.32 -2.79
C ARG A 10 -9.39 6.51 -1.95
N CYS A 11 -10.40 7.32 -1.63
CA CYS A 11 -10.21 8.43 -0.72
C CYS A 11 -9.82 7.91 0.68
N PRO A 12 -8.71 8.38 1.27
CA PRO A 12 -8.28 8.01 2.62
C PRO A 12 -8.99 8.79 3.75
N ALA A 13 -9.83 9.78 3.44
CA ALA A 13 -10.55 10.57 4.43
C ALA A 13 -11.61 9.74 5.19
N PRO A 14 -12.01 10.13 6.41
CA PRO A 14 -12.92 9.35 7.26
C PRO A 14 -14.38 9.45 6.80
N HIS A 15 -14.73 8.76 5.72
CA HIS A 15 -16.08 8.54 5.22
C HIS A 15 -16.19 7.17 4.54
N GLU A 16 -17.38 6.79 4.08
CA GLU A 16 -17.57 5.54 3.31
C GLU A 16 -16.64 5.50 2.08
N GLU A 17 -16.08 4.33 1.78
CA GLU A 17 -15.10 4.18 0.70
C GLU A 17 -15.62 4.74 -0.63
N SER A 18 -14.84 5.63 -1.24
CA SER A 18 -15.18 6.27 -2.52
C SER A 18 -13.96 6.35 -3.43
N TRP A 19 -14.20 6.29 -4.74
CA TRP A 19 -13.18 6.39 -5.78
C TRP A 19 -12.64 7.82 -5.86
N LEU A 20 -11.39 7.96 -6.33
CA LEU A 20 -10.82 9.26 -6.66
C LEU A 20 -10.95 9.52 -8.15
N VAL A 21 -11.36 10.73 -8.50
CA VAL A 21 -11.42 11.19 -9.90
C VAL A 21 -10.13 11.95 -10.19
N ALA A 22 -9.49 11.62 -11.30
CA ALA A 22 -8.24 12.26 -11.71
C ALA A 22 -8.46 13.30 -12.81
N MET A 23 -7.91 14.50 -12.62
CA MET A 23 -7.67 15.48 -13.68
C MET A 23 -6.20 15.41 -14.07
N VAL A 24 -5.90 14.82 -15.23
CA VAL A 24 -4.53 14.58 -15.68
C VAL A 24 -3.98 15.80 -16.43
N HIS A 25 -2.90 16.37 -15.92
CA HIS A 25 -2.20 17.52 -16.53
C HIS A 25 -1.05 17.09 -17.43
N ARG A 26 -0.30 16.06 -17.01
CA ARG A 26 0.84 15.53 -17.76
C ARG A 26 1.02 14.03 -17.53
N ALA A 27 1.22 13.29 -18.62
CA ALA A 27 1.56 11.88 -18.60
C ALA A 27 2.64 11.56 -19.66
N ASP A 28 3.41 10.50 -19.40
CA ASP A 28 4.38 9.92 -20.33
C ASP A 28 4.13 8.40 -20.43
N GLY A 29 3.66 7.94 -21.59
CA GLY A 29 3.25 6.56 -21.79
C GLY A 29 2.15 6.13 -20.79
N ALA A 30 2.42 5.11 -20.00
CA ALA A 30 1.55 4.63 -18.91
C ALA A 30 1.77 5.38 -17.58
N THR A 31 2.77 6.26 -17.50
CA THR A 31 3.13 6.96 -16.26
C THR A 31 2.45 8.32 -16.19
N LEU A 32 1.66 8.55 -15.14
CA LEU A 32 1.16 9.86 -14.76
C LEU A 32 2.29 10.64 -14.09
N ILE A 33 2.49 11.88 -14.54
CA ILE A 33 3.55 12.79 -14.06
C ILE A 33 2.95 13.92 -13.21
N GLU A 34 1.89 14.57 -13.71
CA GLU A 34 1.18 15.64 -12.98
C GLU A 34 -0.33 15.39 -13.11
N ALA A 35 -1.05 15.38 -11.98
CA ALA A 35 -2.51 15.23 -11.95
C ALA A 35 -3.09 15.69 -10.61
N ASP A 36 -4.32 16.20 -10.62
CA ASP A 36 -5.12 16.40 -9.41
C ASP A 36 -6.02 15.19 -9.20
N LEU A 37 -6.21 14.79 -7.95
CA LEU A 37 -7.10 13.71 -7.54
C LEU A 37 -8.14 14.27 -6.57
N ALA A 38 -9.43 14.07 -6.85
CA ALA A 38 -10.49 14.60 -6.01
C ALA A 38 -11.48 13.50 -5.60
N CYS A 39 -11.91 13.53 -4.34
CA CYS A 39 -13.00 12.69 -3.86
C CYS A 39 -14.34 13.37 -4.13
N PRO A 40 -15.26 12.76 -4.91
CA PRO A 40 -16.56 13.35 -5.20
C PRO A 40 -17.51 13.36 -3.99
N VAL A 41 -17.19 12.62 -2.92
CA VAL A 41 -18.02 12.51 -1.71
C VAL A 41 -17.70 13.59 -0.69
N CYS A 42 -16.42 13.77 -0.36
CA CYS A 42 -16.01 14.70 0.70
C CYS A 42 -15.30 15.96 0.19
N GLY A 43 -15.01 16.03 -1.11
CA GLY A 43 -14.27 17.14 -1.71
C GLY A 43 -12.79 17.20 -1.33
N ALA A 44 -12.24 16.17 -0.68
CA ALA A 44 -10.81 16.11 -0.39
C ALA A 44 -10.00 16.02 -1.70
N GLU A 45 -8.94 16.82 -1.78
CA GLU A 45 -8.04 16.91 -2.92
C GLU A 45 -6.65 16.38 -2.56
N TYR A 46 -6.05 15.71 -3.53
CA TYR A 46 -4.71 15.13 -3.48
C TYR A 46 -4.01 15.38 -4.82
N ALA A 47 -2.70 15.21 -4.88
CA ALA A 47 -1.96 15.53 -6.09
C ALA A 47 -0.95 14.45 -6.46
N VAL A 48 -0.77 14.25 -7.76
CA VAL A 48 0.39 13.58 -8.35
C VAL A 48 1.36 14.67 -8.79
N THR A 49 2.57 14.67 -8.26
CA THR A 49 3.62 15.64 -8.59
C THR A 49 4.92 14.91 -8.88
N GLN A 50 5.53 15.19 -10.04
CA GLN A 50 6.70 14.47 -10.54
C GLN A 50 6.49 12.94 -10.55
N GLY A 51 5.26 12.48 -10.80
CA GLY A 51 4.91 11.07 -10.82
C GLY A 51 4.78 10.40 -9.45
N GLU A 52 4.82 11.14 -8.36
CA GLU A 52 4.56 10.62 -7.02
C GLU A 52 3.21 11.12 -6.53
N ALA A 53 2.40 10.25 -5.92
CA ALA A 53 1.07 10.61 -5.45
C ALA A 53 1.08 10.92 -3.95
N TRP A 54 0.50 12.04 -3.56
CA TRP A 54 0.59 12.60 -2.21
C TRP A 54 -0.79 12.66 -1.55
N PHE A 55 -0.99 11.83 -0.52
CA PHE A 55 -2.27 11.59 0.17
C PHE A 55 -2.30 12.07 1.63
N HIS A 56 -1.39 12.97 2.00
CA HIS A 56 -1.40 13.66 3.28
C HIS A 56 -2.08 15.03 3.12
N ALA A 57 -2.57 15.61 4.21
CA ALA A 57 -3.16 16.95 4.16
C ALA A 57 -2.09 17.97 3.72
N ALA A 58 -2.43 18.99 2.95
CA ALA A 58 -1.48 20.01 2.47
C ALA A 58 -0.61 20.65 3.58
N GLN A 59 -1.07 20.59 4.83
CA GLN A 59 -0.37 21.05 6.03
C GLN A 59 0.83 20.14 6.43
N ASP A 60 0.80 18.85 6.10
CA ASP A 60 1.89 17.91 6.39
C ASP A 60 3.05 17.99 5.36
N ARG A 61 2.85 18.70 4.23
CA ARG A 61 3.95 18.99 3.27
C ARG A 61 5.08 19.79 3.92
N VAL A 62 4.75 20.63 4.91
CA VAL A 62 5.71 21.53 5.57
C VAL A 62 6.58 20.79 6.60
N LEU A 63 6.05 19.72 7.21
CA LEU A 63 6.76 18.95 8.25
C LEU A 63 7.78 17.96 7.70
N SER A 64 7.81 17.73 6.39
CA SER A 64 8.73 16.79 5.72
C SER A 64 10.13 17.36 5.44
N THR A 65 10.51 18.48 6.07
CA THR A 65 11.81 19.17 5.86
C THR A 65 12.89 18.88 6.92
N MET A 66 12.67 17.91 7.81
CA MET A 66 13.69 17.51 8.80
C MET A 66 14.77 16.62 8.16
N PRO A 67 16.06 16.81 8.48
CA PRO A 67 17.13 16.04 7.87
C PRO A 67 17.06 14.57 8.31
N ALA A 68 17.11 13.67 7.33
CA ALA A 68 17.20 12.24 7.56
C ALA A 68 18.55 11.91 8.21
N ASN A 69 18.51 11.42 9.45
CA ASN A 69 19.62 10.59 9.92
C ASN A 69 19.56 9.29 9.12
N ALA A 70 20.55 9.07 8.27
CA ALA A 70 20.72 7.83 7.54
C ALA A 70 20.90 6.68 8.55
N SER A 71 19.81 5.98 8.88
CA SER A 71 19.90 4.71 9.58
C SER A 71 20.65 3.72 8.70
N THR A 72 21.76 3.18 9.22
CA THR A 72 22.60 2.15 8.58
C THR A 72 21.93 0.77 8.59
N THR A 73 20.61 0.71 8.44
CA THR A 73 19.90 -0.56 8.34
C THR A 73 20.26 -1.19 7.00
N PRO A 74 20.75 -2.44 6.97
CA PRO A 74 21.04 -3.10 5.70
C PRO A 74 19.77 -3.17 4.86
N LEU A 75 19.92 -2.97 3.54
CA LEU A 75 18.81 -3.12 2.61
C LEU A 75 18.21 -4.53 2.72
N PRO A 76 16.88 -4.66 2.60
CA PRO A 76 16.23 -5.97 2.54
C PRO A 76 16.80 -6.84 1.42
N ASP A 77 16.91 -8.14 1.68
CA ASP A 77 17.27 -9.13 0.66
C ASP A 77 16.04 -9.36 -0.26
N VAL A 78 16.19 -8.98 -1.53
CA VAL A 78 15.10 -8.98 -2.52
C VAL A 78 14.63 -10.39 -2.86
N GLU A 79 15.55 -11.35 -2.96
CA GLU A 79 15.22 -12.75 -3.30
C GLU A 79 14.44 -13.39 -2.16
N ARG A 80 14.90 -13.15 -0.93
CA ARG A 80 14.20 -13.59 0.28
C ARG A 80 12.81 -12.95 0.37
N LEU A 81 12.71 -11.64 0.14
CA LEU A 81 11.43 -10.90 0.17
C LEU A 81 10.43 -11.45 -0.86
N ALA A 82 10.89 -11.71 -2.09
CA ALA A 82 10.08 -12.33 -3.14
C ALA A 82 9.59 -13.73 -2.74
N ALA A 83 10.44 -14.56 -2.15
CA ALA A 83 10.06 -15.89 -1.65
C ALA A 83 9.02 -15.81 -0.52
N GLN A 84 9.17 -14.87 0.40
CA GLN A 84 8.23 -14.66 1.51
C GLN A 84 6.88 -14.19 1.01
N LEU A 85 6.84 -13.18 0.13
CA LEU A 85 5.60 -12.63 -0.43
C LEU A 85 4.92 -13.61 -1.40
N GLY A 86 5.69 -14.48 -2.05
CA GLY A 86 5.17 -15.55 -2.90
C GLY A 86 4.44 -15.06 -4.15
N VAL A 87 4.77 -13.87 -4.64
CA VAL A 87 4.17 -13.26 -5.84
C VAL A 87 5.17 -13.29 -6.98
N MET A 88 4.78 -13.86 -8.11
CA MET A 88 5.52 -13.85 -9.37
C MET A 88 4.60 -13.38 -10.49
N GLY A 89 4.91 -12.22 -11.07
CA GLY A 89 4.12 -11.57 -12.11
C GLY A 89 2.67 -11.24 -11.71
N GLY A 90 1.85 -10.91 -12.71
CA GLY A 90 0.44 -10.58 -12.58
C GLY A 90 0.15 -9.08 -12.56
N LEU A 91 -1.13 -8.72 -12.61
CA LEU A 91 -1.58 -7.32 -12.70
C LEU A 91 -1.81 -6.67 -11.31
N ALA A 92 -2.00 -7.48 -10.27
CA ALA A 92 -2.27 -6.98 -8.93
C ALA A 92 -0.96 -6.53 -8.27
N PRO A 93 -0.86 -5.28 -7.79
CA PRO A 93 0.38 -4.76 -7.26
C PRO A 93 0.79 -5.38 -5.92
N VAL A 94 2.09 -5.37 -5.66
CA VAL A 94 2.69 -5.66 -4.35
C VAL A 94 3.00 -4.35 -3.65
N LEU A 95 2.57 -4.19 -2.40
CA LEU A 95 2.92 -3.03 -1.59
C LEU A 95 4.25 -3.26 -0.86
N LEU A 96 5.18 -2.31 -0.99
CA LEU A 96 6.42 -2.26 -0.21
C LEU A 96 6.47 -0.94 0.56
N ALA A 97 6.30 -1.00 1.88
CA ALA A 97 6.21 0.15 2.75
C ALA A 97 7.37 0.23 3.74
N GLY A 98 7.76 1.44 4.10
CA GLY A 98 8.84 1.68 5.04
C GLY A 98 10.21 1.32 4.47
N GLY A 99 11.04 0.60 5.23
CA GLY A 99 12.36 0.13 4.77
C GLY A 99 12.30 -0.75 3.52
N TYR A 100 11.20 -1.50 3.31
CA TYR A 100 11.02 -2.34 2.12
C TYR A 100 10.84 -1.54 0.83
N ALA A 101 10.42 -0.28 0.91
CA ALA A 101 10.28 0.57 -0.27
C ALA A 101 11.62 0.80 -0.99
N ALA A 102 12.75 0.71 -0.26
CA ALA A 102 14.08 0.94 -0.81
C ALA A 102 14.48 -0.08 -1.90
N VAL A 103 13.86 -1.27 -1.91
CA VAL A 103 14.13 -2.34 -2.88
C VAL A 103 13.02 -2.49 -3.92
N ALA A 104 12.13 -1.50 -4.06
CA ALA A 104 10.97 -1.60 -4.94
C ALA A 104 11.31 -1.84 -6.41
N ALA A 105 12.33 -1.15 -6.94
CA ALA A 105 12.76 -1.33 -8.32
C ALA A 105 13.34 -2.73 -8.57
N ASP A 106 14.21 -3.20 -7.65
CA ASP A 106 14.83 -4.52 -7.76
C ASP A 106 13.79 -5.63 -7.62
N TYR A 107 12.81 -5.46 -6.72
CA TYR A 107 11.69 -6.40 -6.57
C TYR A 107 10.83 -6.47 -7.83
N ALA A 108 10.46 -5.31 -8.41
CA ALA A 108 9.70 -5.25 -9.65
C ALA A 108 10.47 -5.93 -10.81
N ALA A 109 11.77 -5.67 -10.93
CA ALA A 109 12.62 -6.28 -11.95
C ALA A 109 12.75 -7.80 -11.76
N LEU A 110 12.88 -8.28 -10.53
CA LEU A 110 13.02 -9.71 -10.22
C LEU A 110 11.72 -10.49 -10.46
N THR A 111 10.58 -9.93 -10.05
CA THR A 111 9.30 -10.65 -10.03
C THR A 111 8.41 -10.36 -11.23
N GLY A 112 8.63 -9.25 -11.94
CA GLY A 112 7.75 -8.74 -12.98
C GLY A 112 6.37 -8.29 -12.47
N ALA A 113 6.20 -8.15 -11.15
CA ALA A 113 4.96 -7.69 -10.55
C ALA A 113 4.97 -6.15 -10.42
N PRO A 114 3.83 -5.46 -10.65
CA PRO A 114 3.70 -4.05 -10.32
C PRO A 114 3.96 -3.81 -8.84
N VAL A 115 4.70 -2.76 -8.51
CA VAL A 115 5.03 -2.42 -7.12
C VAL A 115 4.42 -1.07 -6.77
N VAL A 116 3.78 -1.04 -5.62
CA VAL A 116 3.37 0.19 -4.94
C VAL A 116 4.35 0.43 -3.80
N ALA A 117 5.14 1.50 -3.87
CA ALA A 117 6.10 1.87 -2.85
C ALA A 117 5.54 2.97 -1.94
N VAL A 118 5.64 2.76 -0.63
CA VAL A 118 5.28 3.75 0.40
C VAL A 118 6.52 4.05 1.25
N PRO A 119 7.34 5.05 0.86
CA PRO A 119 8.57 5.36 1.58
C PRO A 119 8.28 5.97 2.97
N THR A 120 9.24 5.86 3.88
CA THR A 120 9.24 6.71 5.09
C THR A 120 9.81 8.09 4.74
N ALA A 121 9.45 9.12 5.53
CA ALA A 121 10.06 10.44 5.42
C ALA A 121 11.60 10.43 5.61
N SER A 122 12.15 9.40 6.25
CA SER A 122 13.59 9.24 6.47
C SER A 122 14.32 8.53 5.31
N ALA A 123 13.60 8.07 4.27
CA ALA A 123 14.21 7.48 3.10
C ALA A 123 14.83 8.57 2.23
N SER A 124 16.10 8.89 2.48
CA SER A 124 16.86 9.93 1.77
C SER A 124 17.13 9.67 0.29
N ALA A 125 16.82 8.47 -0.21
CA ALA A 125 16.97 8.20 -1.63
C ALA A 125 15.68 8.63 -2.34
N PRO A 126 15.72 9.52 -3.34
CA PRO A 126 14.62 9.58 -4.30
C PRO A 126 14.49 8.16 -4.85
N LEU A 127 13.38 7.49 -4.52
CA LEU A 127 13.02 6.23 -5.16
C LEU A 127 13.07 6.56 -6.64
N ALA A 128 14.03 6.01 -7.37
CA ALA A 128 14.29 6.43 -8.74
C ALA A 128 12.95 6.38 -9.49
N ILE A 129 12.40 7.55 -9.79
CA ILE A 129 11.03 7.85 -10.26
C ILE A 129 10.75 7.22 -11.65
N ARG A 130 11.62 6.30 -12.08
CA ARG A 130 11.75 5.83 -13.45
C ARG A 130 11.90 4.32 -13.55
N ALA A 131 11.84 3.57 -12.44
CA ALA A 131 11.70 2.13 -12.54
C ALA A 131 10.31 1.82 -13.13
N VAL A 132 10.30 1.12 -14.26
CA VAL A 132 9.07 0.61 -14.87
C VAL A 132 8.32 -0.19 -13.81
N ASP A 133 6.99 -0.10 -13.81
CA ASP A 133 6.10 -0.82 -12.89
C ASP A 133 6.15 -0.42 -11.40
N VAL A 134 6.87 0.65 -11.03
CA VAL A 134 6.83 1.20 -9.65
C VAL A 134 5.94 2.44 -9.57
N SER A 135 5.02 2.46 -8.62
CA SER A 135 4.22 3.63 -8.24
C SER A 135 4.51 4.06 -6.81
N VAL A 136 4.87 5.33 -6.61
CA VAL A 136 5.17 5.87 -5.27
C VAL A 136 3.95 6.59 -4.71
N LEU A 137 3.56 6.25 -3.49
CA LEU A 137 2.49 6.92 -2.74
C LEU A 137 3.01 7.38 -1.38
N HIS A 138 2.79 8.65 -1.07
CA HIS A 138 3.00 9.22 0.24
C HIS A 138 1.67 9.24 0.98
N VAL A 139 1.55 8.46 2.04
CA VAL A 139 0.27 8.18 2.70
C VAL A 139 0.36 8.52 4.19
N GLY A 140 -0.79 8.86 4.78
CA GLY A 140 -0.94 8.87 6.24
C GLY A 140 -1.18 7.47 6.78
N LEU A 141 -2.05 7.36 7.79
CA LEU A 141 -2.38 6.07 8.42
C LEU A 141 -3.43 5.25 7.66
N GLN A 142 -3.93 5.78 6.55
CA GLN A 142 -4.93 5.13 5.71
C GLN A 142 -4.38 4.98 4.29
N LEU A 143 -4.27 3.74 3.83
CA LEU A 143 -3.81 3.41 2.49
C LEU A 143 -4.92 3.75 1.47
N PRO A 144 -4.65 4.59 0.46
CA PRO A 144 -5.64 5.07 -0.50
C PRO A 144 -5.90 4.04 -1.61
N LEU A 145 -6.06 2.76 -1.25
CA LEU A 145 -6.34 1.66 -2.17
C LEU A 145 -7.65 0.96 -1.82
N GLY A 146 -8.37 0.43 -2.79
CA GLY A 146 -9.56 -0.40 -2.59
C GLY A 146 -9.24 -1.70 -1.85
N ALA A 147 -10.25 -2.28 -1.21
CA ALA A 147 -10.10 -3.59 -0.58
C ALA A 147 -9.70 -4.66 -1.60
N SER A 148 -8.83 -5.60 -1.20
CA SER A 148 -8.37 -6.72 -2.05
C SER A 148 -7.69 -6.33 -3.38
N THR A 149 -7.14 -5.11 -3.48
CA THR A 149 -6.36 -4.64 -4.62
C THR A 149 -4.97 -5.29 -4.71
N LEU A 150 -4.30 -5.45 -3.57
CA LEU A 150 -2.92 -5.87 -3.49
C LEU A 150 -2.80 -7.41 -3.55
N ALA A 151 -1.78 -7.89 -4.25
CA ALA A 151 -1.40 -9.30 -4.25
C ALA A 151 -0.74 -9.72 -2.93
N ALA A 152 0.11 -8.86 -2.39
CA ALA A 152 0.85 -9.06 -1.15
C ALA A 152 1.36 -7.70 -0.62
N ALA A 153 1.86 -7.67 0.61
CA ALA A 153 2.45 -6.47 1.20
C ALA A 153 3.66 -6.80 2.09
N ALA A 154 4.70 -5.99 2.03
CA ALA A 154 5.73 -5.93 3.06
C ALA A 154 5.73 -4.53 3.67
N CYS A 155 5.74 -4.43 4.99
CA CYS A 155 5.65 -3.15 5.66
C CYS A 155 6.51 -3.11 6.91
N ASP A 156 7.28 -2.04 7.05
CA ASP A 156 7.96 -1.68 8.29
C ASP A 156 7.33 -0.41 8.85
N VAL A 157 6.53 -0.57 9.91
CA VAL A 157 5.90 0.53 10.63
C VAL A 157 6.35 0.58 12.09
N ALA A 158 7.49 -0.05 12.42
CA ALA A 158 8.01 -0.11 13.79
C ALA A 158 8.44 1.26 14.34
N HIS A 159 8.62 2.25 13.46
CA HIS A 159 8.93 3.63 13.82
C HIS A 159 7.69 4.44 14.24
N LEU A 160 6.48 3.94 14.00
CA LEU A 160 5.23 4.59 14.41
C LEU A 160 4.89 4.24 15.86
N VAL A 161 4.11 5.10 16.50
CA VAL A 161 3.50 4.77 17.80
C VAL A 161 2.55 3.57 17.64
N PRO A 162 2.40 2.71 18.67
CA PRO A 162 1.71 1.41 18.54
C PRO A 162 0.30 1.48 17.90
N ASP A 163 -0.50 2.47 18.29
CA ASP A 163 -1.86 2.63 17.75
C ASP A 163 -1.85 3.01 16.26
N ASP A 164 -0.92 3.86 15.85
CA ASP A 164 -0.78 4.28 14.45
C ASP A 164 -0.20 3.17 13.59
N ALA A 165 0.77 2.41 14.12
CA ALA A 165 1.28 1.19 13.50
C ALA A 165 0.14 0.17 13.27
N ALA A 166 -0.71 -0.03 14.28
CA ALA A 166 -1.86 -0.93 14.18
C ALA A 166 -2.88 -0.45 13.14
N ARG A 167 -3.17 0.86 13.08
CA ARG A 167 -4.09 1.45 12.10
C ARG A 167 -3.58 1.31 10.67
N LEU A 168 -2.31 1.65 10.43
CA LEU A 168 -1.71 1.52 9.11
C LEU A 168 -1.64 0.05 8.67
N LEU A 169 -1.22 -0.85 9.56
CA LEU A 169 -1.16 -2.28 9.24
C LEU A 169 -2.56 -2.86 8.94
N ALA A 170 -3.59 -2.44 9.68
CA ALA A 170 -4.97 -2.84 9.38
C ALA A 170 -5.45 -2.30 8.02
N SER A 171 -5.07 -1.06 7.67
CA SER A 171 -5.38 -0.45 6.38
C SER A 171 -4.70 -1.19 5.22
N ILE A 172 -3.44 -1.59 5.40
CA ILE A 172 -2.68 -2.43 4.46
C ILE A 172 -3.36 -3.79 4.30
N ALA A 173 -3.67 -4.47 5.41
CA ALA A 173 -4.28 -5.79 5.37
C ALA A 173 -5.65 -5.80 4.68
N ARG A 174 -6.46 -4.74 4.83
CA ARG A 174 -7.72 -4.56 4.07
C ARG A 174 -7.48 -4.57 2.56
N ALA A 175 -6.39 -3.95 2.10
CA ALA A 175 -6.06 -3.86 0.69
C ALA A 175 -5.46 -5.16 0.13
N VAL A 176 -4.93 -6.07 0.95
CA VAL A 176 -4.40 -7.36 0.49
C VAL A 176 -5.53 -8.36 0.27
N ARG A 177 -5.54 -9.02 -0.89
CA ARG A 177 -6.52 -10.05 -1.24
C ARG A 177 -6.38 -11.30 -0.37
N ALA A 178 -7.45 -12.10 -0.29
CA ALA A 178 -7.38 -13.42 0.32
C ALA A 178 -6.31 -14.30 -0.36
N GLY A 179 -5.53 -15.04 0.44
CA GLY A 179 -4.36 -15.80 0.00
C GLY A 179 -3.11 -14.95 -0.25
N GLY A 180 -3.22 -13.61 -0.23
CA GLY A 180 -2.07 -12.72 -0.26
C GLY A 180 -1.30 -12.74 1.06
N ARG A 181 0.01 -12.49 1.00
CA ARG A 181 0.90 -12.53 2.17
C ARG A 181 1.27 -11.14 2.66
N ILE A 182 1.44 -11.02 3.96
CA ILE A 182 1.95 -9.84 4.65
C ILE A 182 3.25 -10.21 5.35
N VAL A 183 4.28 -9.43 5.10
CA VAL A 183 5.60 -9.51 5.76
C VAL A 183 5.80 -8.26 6.61
N ALA A 184 6.21 -8.43 7.86
CA ALA A 184 6.65 -7.31 8.69
C ALA A 184 7.75 -7.73 9.67
N PRO A 185 8.51 -6.77 10.23
CA PRO A 185 9.53 -7.05 11.23
C PRO A 185 8.98 -7.77 12.46
N VAL A 186 9.81 -8.61 13.07
CA VAL A 186 9.49 -9.36 14.30
C VAL A 186 9.12 -8.44 15.47
N SER A 187 9.69 -7.23 15.50
CA SER A 187 9.42 -6.18 16.49
C SER A 187 8.03 -5.58 16.38
N GLN A 188 7.37 -5.76 15.25
CA GLN A 188 5.99 -5.32 15.03
C GLN A 188 5.04 -6.46 15.40
N GLU A 189 4.21 -6.24 16.41
CA GLU A 189 3.18 -7.20 16.78
C GLU A 189 2.03 -7.21 15.78
N LEU A 190 1.39 -8.37 15.64
CA LEU A 190 0.19 -8.49 14.83
C LEU A 190 -1.00 -7.84 15.58
N PRO A 191 -1.64 -6.81 15.02
CA PRO A 191 -2.76 -6.12 15.66
C PRO A 191 -3.92 -7.07 15.95
N ALA A 192 -4.56 -6.89 17.10
CA ALA A 192 -5.71 -7.70 17.52
C ALA A 192 -6.84 -7.71 16.46
N VAL A 193 -7.05 -6.59 15.75
CA VAL A 193 -8.04 -6.47 14.67
C VAL A 193 -7.80 -7.43 13.50
N LEU A 194 -6.56 -7.91 13.32
CA LEU A 194 -6.21 -8.88 12.28
C LEU A 194 -6.30 -10.33 12.76
N MET A 195 -6.44 -10.57 14.07
CA MET A 195 -6.59 -11.92 14.61
C MET A 195 -7.83 -12.60 14.02
N GLY A 196 -7.65 -13.81 13.50
CA GLY A 196 -8.70 -14.57 12.81
C GLY A 196 -8.89 -14.23 11.33
N THR A 197 -8.32 -13.13 10.83
CA THR A 197 -8.30 -12.78 9.39
C THR A 197 -6.97 -13.05 8.71
N VAL A 198 -5.95 -13.44 9.49
CA VAL A 198 -4.66 -13.87 8.98
C VAL A 198 -4.23 -15.17 9.66
N ARG A 199 -3.42 -15.95 8.95
CA ARG A 199 -2.75 -17.14 9.45
C ARG A 199 -1.25 -16.94 9.34
N THR A 200 -0.54 -16.98 10.46
CA THR A 200 0.93 -16.95 10.45
C THR A 200 1.47 -18.21 9.77
N LEU A 201 2.34 -18.03 8.77
CA LEU A 201 3.00 -19.10 8.04
C LEU A 201 4.40 -19.37 8.58
N ALA A 202 5.14 -18.30 8.90
CA ALA A 202 6.52 -18.38 9.36
C ALA A 202 6.84 -17.18 10.26
N ARG A 203 7.81 -17.36 11.15
CA ARG A 203 8.41 -16.30 11.95
C ARG A 203 9.85 -16.70 12.24
N ASP A 204 10.77 -15.76 12.04
CA ASP A 204 12.15 -15.90 12.46
C ASP A 204 12.60 -14.69 13.28
N GLU A 205 13.90 -14.54 13.44
CA GLU A 205 14.53 -13.48 14.24
C GLU A 205 14.38 -12.09 13.62
N ARG A 206 13.98 -11.99 12.35
CA ARG A 206 13.88 -10.73 11.61
C ARG A 206 12.44 -10.37 11.31
N GLU A 207 11.66 -11.34 10.83
CA GLU A 207 10.37 -11.09 10.20
C GLU A 207 9.34 -12.15 10.59
N TRP A 208 8.08 -11.78 10.49
CA TRP A 208 6.98 -12.74 10.40
C TRP A 208 6.31 -12.65 9.03
N VAL A 209 5.76 -13.78 8.59
CA VAL A 209 4.98 -13.91 7.36
C VAL A 209 3.60 -14.43 7.75
N ALA A 210 2.56 -13.69 7.36
CA ALA A 210 1.18 -14.10 7.56
C ALA A 210 0.44 -14.11 6.22
N GLU A 211 -0.51 -15.02 6.05
CA GLU A 211 -1.37 -15.09 4.89
C GLU A 211 -2.77 -14.61 5.24
N MET A 212 -3.34 -13.76 4.39
CA MET A 212 -4.73 -13.31 4.51
C MET A 212 -5.67 -14.51 4.34
N THR A 213 -6.45 -14.83 5.36
CA THR A 213 -7.51 -15.83 5.23
C THR A 213 -8.72 -15.16 4.59
N ALA A 214 -9.49 -15.92 3.80
CA ALA A 214 -10.78 -15.42 3.36
C ALA A 214 -11.62 -15.13 4.60
N LYS A 215 -12.09 -13.88 4.76
CA LYS A 215 -13.23 -13.64 5.65
C LYS A 215 -14.32 -14.61 5.17
N SER A 216 -14.81 -15.47 6.04
CA SER A 216 -16.02 -16.21 5.75
C SER A 216 -17.10 -15.17 5.47
N SER A 217 -17.38 -14.88 4.20
CA SER A 217 -18.55 -14.11 3.83
C SER A 217 -19.72 -14.92 4.35
N GLY A 218 -20.38 -14.42 5.39
CA GLY A 218 -21.64 -14.99 5.84
C GLY A 218 -22.54 -15.16 4.61
N LEU A 219 -23.17 -16.33 4.50
CA LEU A 219 -24.10 -16.67 3.44
C LEU A 219 -24.99 -15.47 3.10
N VAL A 220 -24.84 -14.92 1.89
CA VAL A 220 -25.76 -13.90 1.37
C VAL A 220 -27.08 -14.60 1.10
N ALA A 221 -28.06 -14.40 1.99
CA ALA A 221 -29.40 -14.93 1.80
C ALA A 221 -30.08 -14.18 0.64
N LEU A 222 -30.17 -14.82 -0.52
CA LEU A 222 -30.95 -14.33 -1.65
C LEU A 222 -32.44 -14.32 -1.25
N ARG A 223 -33.01 -13.13 -1.08
CA ARG A 223 -34.47 -12.96 -0.95
C ARG A 223 -35.07 -12.74 -2.33
N ARG A 224 -36.08 -13.54 -2.68
CA ARG A 224 -36.88 -13.32 -3.90
C ARG A 224 -37.76 -12.09 -3.72
N SER A 225 -37.84 -11.26 -4.75
CA SER A 225 -38.80 -10.15 -4.80
C SER A 225 -40.23 -10.71 -4.71
N PRO A 226 -41.13 -10.08 -3.93
CA PRO A 226 -42.55 -10.42 -3.98
C PRO A 226 -43.12 -10.10 -5.38
N PRO A 227 -44.16 -10.84 -5.82
CA PRO A 227 -44.78 -10.61 -7.12
C PRO A 227 -45.48 -9.24 -7.16
N PRO A 228 -45.53 -8.59 -8.35
CA PRO A 228 -46.29 -7.35 -8.53
C PRO A 228 -47.78 -7.60 -8.31
N VAL A 229 -48.45 -6.65 -7.65
CA VAL A 229 -49.91 -6.61 -7.40
C VAL A 229 -50.64 -6.12 -8.64
#